data_AF-A0A2I0TDY2-F1
#
_entry.id   AF-A0A2I0TDY2-F1
#
_cell.length_a   1.000
_cell.length_b   1.000
_cell.length_c   1.000
_cell.angle_alpha   90.00
_cell.angle_beta   90.00
_cell.angle_gamma   90.00
#
_symmetry.space_group_name_H-M   'P 1'
#
loop_
_entity.id
_entity.type
_entity.pdbx_description
1 polymer ?
#
loop_
_entity_poly.entity_id
_entity_poly.type
_entity_poly.pdbx_seq_one_letter_code
_entity_poly.pdbx_strand_id
1 'polypeptide(L)'
;MFEAVEQQDLDAVQILLYQYTLEELDLNTPNSEGLTPLDIAILTNNVPIARTLLHVGAKESPHFVNTESRSVHLSTLVQEAQQRVTELSAQVMNDGHGTDSTEKEKQLKAWEWRYRLYKRMKAGYEHTRAPEAPTNVCLMVTSSTSLTVTFQEPLSVNSAVVTKYKGDLHIYG
;
A
#
# COMPACT_ATOMS: atom_id res chain seq x y z
N MET A 1 -13.02 2.76 -3.91
CA MET A 1 -11.77 3.02 -3.15
C MET A 1 -10.61 2.18 -3.67
N PHE A 2 -10.68 0.85 -3.56
CA PHE A 2 -9.60 -0.06 -3.98
C PHE A 2 -9.11 0.18 -5.41
N GLU A 3 -10.02 0.19 -6.38
CA GLU A 3 -9.67 0.41 -7.80
C GLU A 3 -8.87 1.71 -8.01
N ALA A 4 -9.27 2.82 -7.39
CA ALA A 4 -8.55 4.09 -7.50
C ALA A 4 -7.12 4.01 -6.94
N VAL A 5 -6.92 3.34 -5.79
CA VAL A 5 -5.58 3.14 -5.21
C VAL A 5 -4.74 2.21 -6.06
N GLU A 6 -5.34 1.12 -6.52
CA GLU A 6 -4.75 0.12 -7.41
C GLU A 6 -4.22 0.76 -8.70
N GLN A 7 -5.00 1.66 -9.31
CA GLN A 7 -4.60 2.44 -10.48
C GLN A 7 -3.65 3.60 -10.17
N GLN A 8 -3.36 3.86 -8.90
CA GLN A 8 -2.55 5.00 -8.43
C GLN A 8 -3.14 6.37 -8.84
N ASP A 9 -4.46 6.45 -8.92
CA ASP A 9 -5.21 7.64 -9.31
C ASP A 9 -5.59 8.46 -8.07
N LEU A 10 -4.75 9.45 -7.74
CA LEU A 10 -4.97 10.32 -6.58
C LEU A 10 -6.25 11.16 -6.73
N ASP A 11 -6.60 11.58 -7.94
CA ASP A 11 -7.78 12.41 -8.18
C ASP A 11 -9.05 11.59 -7.94
N ALA A 12 -9.10 10.36 -8.44
CA ALA A 12 -10.20 9.44 -8.16
C ALA A 12 -10.32 9.12 -6.65
N VAL A 13 -9.19 8.98 -5.94
CA VAL A 13 -9.19 8.84 -4.48
C VAL A 13 -9.82 10.06 -3.80
N GLN A 14 -9.41 11.27 -4.19
CA GLN A 14 -9.94 12.51 -3.61
C GLN A 14 -11.44 12.69 -3.91
N ILE A 15 -11.87 12.36 -5.14
CA ILE A 15 -13.29 12.41 -5.52
C ILE A 15 -14.12 11.45 -4.65
N LEU A 16 -13.66 10.22 -4.46
CA LEU A 16 -14.35 9.24 -3.62
C LEU A 16 -14.45 9.70 -2.16
N LEU A 17 -13.38 10.27 -1.61
CA LEU A 17 -13.36 10.82 -0.25
C LEU A 17 -14.26 12.05 -0.09
N TYR A 18 -14.51 12.79 -1.17
CA TYR A 18 -15.46 13.89 -1.18
C TYR A 18 -16.92 13.43 -1.30
N GLN A 19 -17.16 12.35 -2.04
CA GLN A 19 -18.52 11.88 -2.36
C GLN A 19 -19.15 10.99 -1.29
N TYR A 20 -18.34 10.26 -0.52
CA TYR A 20 -18.80 9.24 0.42
C TYR A 20 -18.28 9.48 1.83
N THR A 21 -19.00 9.00 2.84
CA THR A 21 -18.50 9.05 4.22
C THR A 21 -17.41 8.00 4.45
N LEU A 22 -16.63 8.16 5.52
CA LEU A 22 -15.56 7.21 5.86
C LEU A 22 -16.12 5.85 6.27
N GLU A 23 -17.31 5.81 6.87
CA GLU A 23 -18.03 4.59 7.18
C GLU A 23 -18.48 3.85 5.91
N GLU A 24 -18.92 4.58 4.89
CA GLU A 24 -19.31 3.99 3.60
C GLU A 24 -18.11 3.45 2.81
N LEU A 25 -16.96 4.14 2.89
CA LEU A 25 -15.74 3.72 2.19
C LEU A 25 -15.00 2.56 2.86
N ASP A 26 -15.18 2.39 4.17
CA ASP A 26 -14.54 1.38 5.01
C ASP A 26 -13.07 1.11 4.66
N LEU A 27 -12.21 2.06 4.98
CA LEU A 27 -10.79 2.04 4.60
C LEU A 27 -9.96 0.97 5.32
N ASN A 28 -10.53 0.27 6.31
CA ASN A 28 -9.78 -0.64 7.19
C ASN A 28 -10.15 -2.11 7.00
N THR A 29 -11.21 -2.41 6.25
CA THR A 29 -11.53 -3.79 5.85
C THR A 29 -10.67 -4.20 4.67
N PRO A 30 -9.93 -5.32 4.76
CA PRO A 30 -9.14 -5.81 3.64
C PRO A 30 -10.02 -6.33 2.50
N ASN A 31 -9.49 -6.29 1.27
CA ASN A 31 -10.12 -6.92 0.10
C ASN A 31 -9.99 -8.47 0.15
N SER A 32 -10.39 -9.15 -0.93
CA SER A 32 -10.28 -10.61 -1.08
C SER A 32 -8.86 -11.14 -0.93
N GLU A 33 -7.86 -10.30 -1.16
CA GLU A 33 -6.45 -10.65 -1.06
C GLU A 33 -5.89 -10.39 0.35
N GLY A 34 -6.70 -9.92 1.29
CA GLY A 34 -6.22 -9.60 2.64
C GLY A 34 -5.48 -8.26 2.74
N LEU A 35 -5.63 -7.38 1.76
CA LEU A 35 -4.94 -6.09 1.70
C LEU A 35 -5.91 -4.93 1.93
N THR A 36 -5.53 -3.97 2.76
CA THR A 36 -6.26 -2.69 2.88
C THR A 36 -5.84 -1.72 1.77
N PRO A 37 -6.62 -0.66 1.48
CA PRO A 37 -6.21 0.39 0.55
C PRO A 37 -4.87 1.03 0.97
N LEU A 38 -4.61 1.18 2.27
CA LEU A 38 -3.35 1.73 2.77
C LEU A 38 -2.17 0.79 2.49
N ASP A 39 -2.35 -0.53 2.65
CA ASP A 39 -1.29 -1.52 2.33
C ASP A 39 -0.88 -1.40 0.86
N ILE A 40 -1.83 -1.29 -0.07
CA ILE A 40 -1.55 -1.17 -1.51
C ILE A 40 -0.79 0.13 -1.80
N ALA A 41 -1.22 1.26 -1.22
CA ALA A 41 -0.55 2.55 -1.40
C ALA A 41 0.91 2.52 -0.89
N ILE A 42 1.16 1.90 0.27
CA ILE A 42 2.50 1.74 0.84
C ILE A 42 3.36 0.80 -0.02
N LEU A 43 2.84 -0.38 -0.36
CA LEU A 43 3.58 -1.42 -1.08
C LEU A 43 3.90 -1.00 -2.53
N THR A 44 3.07 -0.14 -3.11
CA THR A 44 3.36 0.47 -4.43
C THR A 44 4.15 1.77 -4.34
N ASN A 45 4.53 2.18 -3.12
CA ASN A 45 5.28 3.41 -2.84
C ASN A 45 4.61 4.68 -3.42
N ASN A 46 3.29 4.79 -3.26
CA ASN A 46 2.53 5.98 -3.61
C ASN A 46 2.31 6.85 -2.37
N VAL A 47 3.31 7.68 -2.07
CA VAL A 47 3.32 8.57 -0.89
C VAL A 47 2.10 9.51 -0.84
N PRO A 48 1.68 10.19 -1.93
CA PRO A 48 0.51 11.07 -1.88
C PRO A 48 -0.78 10.35 -1.48
N ILE A 49 -1.06 9.18 -2.07
CA ILE A 49 -2.25 8.39 -1.72
C ILE A 49 -2.13 7.86 -0.29
N ALA A 50 -0.98 7.33 0.10
CA ALA A 50 -0.78 6.82 1.45
C ALA A 50 -0.99 7.90 2.53
N ARG A 51 -0.45 9.11 2.32
CA ARG A 51 -0.67 10.25 3.23
C ARG A 51 -2.13 10.69 3.26
N THR A 52 -2.79 10.71 2.11
CA THR A 52 -4.22 11.05 2.03
C THR A 52 -5.05 10.07 2.86
N LEU A 53 -4.81 8.76 2.69
CA LEU A 53 -5.49 7.71 3.45
C LEU A 53 -5.22 7.79 4.95
N LEU A 54 -3.96 7.99 5.35
CA LEU A 54 -3.59 8.19 6.76
C LEU A 54 -4.27 9.41 7.37
N HIS A 55 -4.34 10.52 6.62
CA HIS A 55 -4.96 11.76 7.08
C HIS A 55 -6.46 11.60 7.37
N VAL A 56 -7.15 10.78 6.58
CA VAL A 56 -8.58 10.49 6.77
C VAL A 56 -8.83 9.30 7.71
N GLY A 57 -7.81 8.79 8.40
CA GLY A 57 -7.96 7.80 9.45
C GLY A 57 -7.85 6.33 9.03
N ALA A 58 -7.31 6.03 7.85
CA ALA A 58 -6.89 4.67 7.51
C ALA A 58 -5.78 4.22 8.48
N LYS A 59 -5.84 2.96 8.92
CA LYS A 59 -4.95 2.40 9.94
C LYS A 59 -4.02 1.38 9.30
N GLU A 60 -2.83 1.28 9.87
CA GLU A 60 -1.92 0.18 9.55
C GLU A 60 -2.59 -1.17 9.86
N SER A 61 -2.50 -2.12 8.94
CA SER A 61 -3.12 -3.42 9.10
C SER A 61 -2.46 -4.22 10.24
N PRO A 62 -3.25 -4.89 11.11
CA PRO A 62 -2.70 -5.64 12.24
C PRO A 62 -2.15 -7.02 11.83
N HIS A 63 -2.34 -7.44 10.58
CA HIS A 63 -2.09 -8.83 10.14
C HIS A 63 -0.64 -9.09 9.71
N PHE A 64 0.11 -8.05 9.35
CA PHE A 64 1.47 -8.17 8.83
C PHE A 64 2.54 -7.73 9.82
N VAL A 65 2.32 -7.96 11.12
CA VAL A 65 3.31 -7.66 12.18
C VAL A 65 4.59 -8.49 11.99
N ASN A 66 4.51 -9.61 11.27
CA ASN A 66 5.67 -10.40 10.85
C ASN A 66 6.11 -10.06 9.41
N THR A 67 7.32 -9.54 9.28
CA THR A 67 7.98 -9.22 7.99
C THR A 67 8.03 -10.43 7.04
N GLU A 68 8.20 -11.64 7.59
CA GLU A 68 8.30 -12.86 6.77
C GLU A 68 6.93 -13.24 6.17
N SER A 69 5.84 -13.11 6.93
CA SER A 69 4.50 -13.48 6.44
C SER A 69 4.06 -12.58 5.28
N ARG A 70 4.40 -11.29 5.32
CA ARG A 70 4.13 -10.34 4.23
C ARG A 70 4.90 -10.69 2.95
N SER A 71 6.17 -11.07 3.07
CA SER A 71 6.99 -11.48 1.93
C SER A 71 6.43 -12.72 1.23
N VAL A 72 6.07 -13.73 2.02
CA VAL A 72 5.46 -14.98 1.53
C VAL A 72 4.14 -14.68 0.85
N HIS A 73 3.27 -13.90 1.49
CA HIS A 73 1.97 -13.52 0.93
C HIS A 73 2.09 -12.80 -0.42
N LEU A 74 2.97 -11.81 -0.55
CA LEU A 74 3.20 -11.11 -1.83
C LEU A 74 3.75 -12.05 -2.90
N SER A 75 4.58 -13.02 -2.52
CA SER A 75 5.09 -14.04 -3.45
C SER A 75 3.97 -14.95 -3.95
N THR A 76 3.06 -15.37 -3.07
CA THR A 76 1.86 -16.14 -3.42
C THR A 76 0.97 -15.37 -4.40
N LEU A 77 0.65 -14.11 -4.13
CA LEU A 77 -0.16 -13.28 -5.03
C LEU A 77 0.45 -13.17 -6.43
N VAL A 78 1.77 -12.94 -6.51
CA VAL A 78 2.49 -12.87 -7.79
C VAL A 78 2.41 -14.21 -8.54
N GLN A 79 2.58 -15.34 -7.84
CA GLN A 79 2.52 -16.67 -8.43
C GLN A 79 1.12 -17.00 -8.94
N GLU A 80 0.07 -16.75 -8.14
CA GLU A 80 -1.31 -17.03 -8.50
C GLU A 80 -1.75 -16.18 -9.70
N ALA A 81 -1.42 -14.89 -9.71
CA ALA A 81 -1.72 -14.01 -10.84
C ALA A 81 -0.98 -14.47 -12.12
N GLN A 82 0.29 -14.89 -12.02
CA GLN A 82 1.04 -15.44 -13.16
C GLN A 82 0.38 -16.71 -13.71
N GLN A 83 -0.06 -17.61 -12.82
CA GLN A 83 -0.75 -18.84 -13.22
C GLN A 83 -2.03 -18.50 -13.99
N ARG A 84 -2.86 -17.59 -13.46
CA ARG A 84 -4.09 -17.13 -14.13
C ARG A 84 -3.84 -16.51 -15.51
N VAL A 85 -2.80 -15.68 -15.64
CA VAL A 85 -2.39 -15.11 -16.95
C VAL A 85 -2.01 -16.21 -17.93
N THR A 86 -1.26 -17.22 -17.47
CA THR A 86 -0.79 -18.32 -18.33
C THR A 86 -1.95 -19.19 -18.80
N GLU A 87 -2.87 -19.54 -17.90
CA GLU A 87 -4.08 -20.31 -18.20
C GLU A 87 -5.00 -19.58 -19.19
N LEU A 88 -5.28 -18.30 -18.94
CA LEU A 88 -6.14 -17.49 -19.82
C LEU A 88 -5.51 -17.27 -21.19
N SER A 89 -4.19 -17.04 -21.26
CA SER A 89 -3.48 -16.90 -22.53
C SER A 89 -3.58 -18.17 -23.39
N ALA A 90 -3.45 -19.34 -22.77
CA ALA A 90 -3.60 -20.62 -23.46
C ALA A 90 -5.03 -20.84 -23.97
N GLN A 91 -6.05 -20.43 -23.18
CA GLN A 91 -7.45 -20.52 -23.58
C GLN A 91 -7.78 -19.59 -24.75
N VAL A 92 -7.31 -18.34 -24.71
CA VAL A 92 -7.52 -17.36 -25.80
C VAL A 92 -6.85 -17.83 -27.10
N MET A 93 -5.67 -18.46 -27.02
CA MET A 93 -4.99 -18.99 -28.20
C MET A 93 -5.69 -20.20 -28.82
N ASN A 94 -6.40 -21.00 -28.02
CA ASN A 94 -7.06 -22.22 -28.46
C ASN A 94 -8.51 -22.00 -28.96
N ASP A 95 -9.19 -20.93 -28.53
CA ASP A 95 -10.59 -20.67 -28.89
C ASP A 95 -10.74 -19.82 -30.15
N GLY A 96 -11.26 -20.43 -31.22
CA GLY A 96 -11.66 -19.74 -32.45
C GLY A 96 -13.01 -19.02 -32.30
N HIS A 97 -12.96 -17.69 -32.23
CA HIS A 97 -14.01 -16.70 -32.58
C HIS A 97 -15.46 -17.04 -32.18
N GLY A 98 -15.82 -16.66 -30.95
CA GLY A 98 -17.19 -16.45 -30.47
C GLY A 98 -17.21 -15.28 -29.47
N THR A 99 -18.40 -14.81 -29.05
CA THR A 99 -18.54 -13.72 -28.04
C THR A 99 -17.82 -14.01 -26.72
N ASP A 100 -17.58 -15.29 -26.41
CA ASP A 100 -16.83 -15.77 -25.26
C ASP A 100 -15.31 -15.45 -25.34
N SER A 101 -14.78 -15.32 -26.56
CA SER A 101 -13.37 -14.96 -26.79
C SER A 101 -13.08 -13.52 -26.33
N THR A 102 -13.99 -12.58 -26.60
CA THR A 102 -13.83 -11.18 -26.19
C THR A 102 -13.86 -11.00 -24.66
N GLU A 103 -14.65 -11.81 -23.95
CA GLU A 103 -14.68 -11.77 -22.49
C GLU A 103 -13.39 -12.37 -21.88
N LYS A 104 -12.92 -13.50 -22.42
CA LYS A 104 -11.63 -14.10 -22.00
C LYS A 104 -10.46 -13.14 -22.24
N GLU A 105 -10.45 -12.40 -23.34
CA GLU A 105 -9.46 -11.35 -23.60
C GLU A 105 -9.49 -10.21 -22.57
N LYS A 106 -10.68 -9.76 -22.14
CA LYS A 106 -10.81 -8.75 -21.08
C LYS A 106 -10.29 -9.28 -19.76
N GLN A 107 -10.64 -10.51 -19.41
CA GLN A 107 -10.15 -11.17 -18.20
C GLN A 107 -8.62 -11.32 -18.23
N LEU A 108 -8.06 -11.70 -19.37
CA LEU A 108 -6.61 -11.79 -19.54
C LEU A 108 -5.95 -10.43 -19.28
N LYS A 109 -6.42 -9.36 -19.90
CA LYS A 109 -5.90 -7.99 -19.67
C LYS A 109 -6.00 -7.56 -18.20
N ALA A 110 -7.11 -7.89 -17.53
CA ALA A 110 -7.30 -7.60 -16.13
C ALA A 110 -6.29 -8.37 -15.25
N TRP A 111 -6.05 -9.66 -15.53
CA TRP A 111 -5.07 -10.47 -14.80
C TRP A 111 -3.62 -10.06 -15.09
N GLU A 112 -3.29 -9.66 -16.32
CA GLU A 112 -1.99 -9.09 -16.67
C GLU A 112 -1.73 -7.78 -15.91
N TRP A 113 -2.77 -6.98 -15.74
CA TRP A 113 -2.69 -5.76 -14.94
C TRP A 113 -2.47 -6.09 -13.46
N ARG A 114 -3.26 -7.01 -12.86
CA ARG A 114 -3.07 -7.46 -11.46
C ARG A 114 -1.68 -8.06 -11.22
N TYR A 115 -1.20 -8.87 -12.15
CA TYR A 115 0.15 -9.44 -12.08
C TYR A 115 1.23 -8.34 -12.04
N ARG A 116 1.09 -7.29 -12.85
CA ARG A 116 2.01 -6.13 -12.81
C ARG A 116 1.91 -5.38 -11.49
N LEU A 117 0.71 -5.19 -10.95
CA LEU A 117 0.50 -4.57 -9.64
C LEU A 117 1.22 -5.37 -8.55
N TYR A 118 0.97 -6.68 -8.44
CA TYR A 118 1.56 -7.52 -7.39
C TYR A 118 3.09 -7.59 -7.49
N LYS A 119 3.65 -7.63 -8.69
CA LYS A 119 5.10 -7.51 -8.87
C LYS A 119 5.64 -6.18 -8.36
N ARG A 120 4.95 -5.07 -8.63
CA ARG A 120 5.33 -3.75 -8.13
C ARG A 120 5.28 -3.73 -6.61
N MET A 121 4.24 -4.31 -6.01
CA MET A 121 4.08 -4.40 -4.56
C MET A 121 5.21 -5.21 -3.92
N LYS A 122 5.53 -6.38 -4.48
CA LYS A 122 6.66 -7.22 -4.03
C LYS A 122 8.00 -6.49 -4.15
N ALA A 123 8.25 -5.83 -5.29
CA ALA A 123 9.45 -5.04 -5.47
C ALA A 123 9.52 -3.86 -4.48
N GLY A 124 8.43 -3.12 -4.29
CA GLY A 124 8.36 -2.02 -3.33
C GLY A 124 8.69 -2.51 -1.92
N TYR A 125 8.14 -3.65 -1.53
CA TYR A 125 8.44 -4.29 -0.26
C TYR A 125 9.92 -4.69 -0.10
N GLU A 126 10.50 -5.39 -1.09
CA GLU A 126 11.90 -5.85 -1.07
C GLU A 126 12.90 -4.69 -1.07
N HIS A 127 12.55 -3.55 -1.68
CA HIS A 127 13.39 -2.37 -1.74
C HIS A 127 13.12 -1.38 -0.60
N THR A 128 12.10 -1.62 0.24
CA THR A 128 11.81 -0.75 1.38
C THR A 128 12.96 -0.80 2.36
N ARG A 129 13.48 0.38 2.72
CA ARG A 129 14.53 0.54 3.73
C ARG A 129 14.00 1.39 4.87
N ALA A 130 14.62 1.25 6.03
CA ALA A 130 14.38 2.19 7.12
C ALA A 130 14.62 3.62 6.60
N PRO A 131 13.72 4.58 6.91
CA PRO A 131 13.96 5.97 6.59
C PRO A 131 15.20 6.47 7.32
N GLU A 132 15.80 7.54 6.80
CA GLU A 132 16.89 8.21 7.50
C GLU A 132 16.42 8.79 8.85
N ALA A 133 17.38 9.25 9.66
CA ALA A 133 17.06 9.87 10.94
C ALA A 133 16.22 11.15 10.71
N PRO A 134 15.20 11.43 11.55
CA PRO A 134 14.48 12.69 11.53
C PRO A 134 15.44 13.86 11.67
N THR A 135 15.12 14.97 11.02
CA THR A 135 15.91 16.21 11.13
C THR A 135 15.30 17.14 12.17
N ASN A 136 16.07 18.15 12.61
CA ASN A 136 15.59 19.19 13.52
C ASN A 136 14.89 18.65 14.78
N VAL A 137 15.44 17.57 15.34
CA VAL A 137 14.95 16.96 16.59
C VAL A 137 15.26 17.91 17.75
N CYS A 138 14.22 18.35 18.45
CA CYS A 138 14.31 19.23 19.60
C CYS A 138 13.51 18.63 20.76
N LEU A 139 14.11 18.62 21.95
CA LEU A 139 13.47 18.25 23.21
C LEU A 139 13.41 19.49 24.10
N MET A 140 12.21 19.88 24.53
CA MET A 140 12.01 21.05 25.38
C MET A 140 11.28 20.66 26.67
N VAL A 141 11.70 21.22 27.80
CA VAL A 141 10.95 21.17 29.05
C VAL A 141 9.82 22.19 28.95
N THR A 142 8.58 21.72 28.89
CA THR A 142 7.40 22.59 28.79
C THR A 142 6.67 22.76 30.11
N SER A 143 6.92 21.89 31.09
CA SER A 143 6.48 22.04 32.48
C SER A 143 7.38 21.26 33.44
N SER A 144 7.09 21.32 34.74
CA SER A 144 7.74 20.47 35.76
C SER A 144 7.46 18.98 35.59
N THR A 145 6.49 18.59 34.75
CA THR A 145 6.05 17.20 34.54
C THR A 145 5.93 16.84 33.06
N SER A 146 6.37 17.69 32.14
CA SER A 146 6.14 17.49 30.70
C SER A 146 7.33 17.92 29.87
N LEU A 147 7.64 17.08 28.89
CA LEU A 147 8.61 17.34 27.82
C LEU A 147 7.85 17.35 26.49
N THR A 148 8.25 18.23 25.58
CA THR A 148 7.76 18.27 24.21
C THR A 148 8.89 17.91 23.27
N VAL A 149 8.66 16.93 22.39
CA VAL A 149 9.56 16.55 21.31
C VAL A 149 9.00 17.07 20.00
N THR A 150 9.81 17.81 19.24
CA THR A 150 9.50 18.21 17.87
C THR A 150 10.57 17.67 16.93
N PHE A 151 10.19 17.29 15.71
CA PHE A 151 11.11 16.83 14.69
C PHE A 151 10.53 17.14 13.30
N GLN A 152 11.36 17.05 12.28
CA GLN A 152 10.97 17.12 10.88
C GLN A 152 11.30 15.78 10.21
N GLU A 153 10.52 15.43 9.19
CA GLU A 153 10.80 14.24 8.39
C GLU A 153 12.21 14.32 7.76
N PRO A 154 12.86 13.18 7.49
CA PRO A 154 14.16 13.16 6.85
C PRO A 154 14.13 13.82 5.47
N LEU A 155 15.24 14.46 5.09
CA LEU A 155 15.39 15.11 3.79
C LEU A 155 15.36 14.09 2.63
N SER A 156 15.81 12.86 2.88
CA SER A 156 15.63 11.71 1.99
C SER A 156 14.83 10.62 2.71
N VAL A 157 13.62 10.35 2.23
CA VAL A 157 12.82 9.23 2.70
C VAL A 157 13.10 7.93 1.93
N ASN A 158 14.10 7.90 1.04
CA ASN A 158 14.44 6.74 0.19
C ASN A 158 13.24 6.12 -0.56
N SER A 159 12.19 6.91 -0.80
CA SER A 159 10.92 6.42 -1.33
C SER A 159 10.26 5.37 -0.42
N ALA A 160 10.35 5.55 0.89
CA ALA A 160 9.56 4.83 1.88
C ALA A 160 8.46 5.75 2.39
N VAL A 161 7.23 5.24 2.50
CA VAL A 161 6.16 5.92 3.23
C VAL A 161 6.48 5.79 4.72
N VAL A 162 6.85 6.90 5.37
CA VAL A 162 7.03 6.88 6.82
C VAL A 162 5.66 6.99 7.49
N THR A 163 5.30 5.96 8.24
CA THR A 163 3.99 5.89 8.90
C THR A 163 4.08 6.15 10.41
N LYS A 164 5.25 5.90 11.03
CA LYS A 164 5.46 6.09 12.46
C LYS A 164 6.95 6.32 12.81
N TYR A 165 7.19 7.14 13.84
CA TYR A 165 8.49 7.23 14.52
C TYR A 165 8.40 6.59 15.91
N LYS A 166 9.41 5.81 16.27
CA LYS A 166 9.62 5.33 17.64
C LYS A 166 10.91 5.95 18.17
N GLY A 167 10.84 6.60 19.33
CA GLY A 167 12.00 7.18 19.99
C GLY A 167 12.18 6.59 21.38
N ASP A 168 13.44 6.43 21.79
CA ASP A 168 13.83 6.05 23.14
C ASP A 168 14.50 7.25 23.82
N LEU A 169 14.04 7.63 25.02
CA LEU A 169 14.59 8.75 25.78
C LEU A 169 15.52 8.22 26.87
N HIS A 170 16.80 8.62 26.81
CA HIS A 170 17.78 8.33 27.85
C HIS A 170 18.02 9.59 28.70
N ILE A 171 17.76 9.49 30.00
CA ILE A 171 18.02 10.56 30.97
C ILE A 171 19.30 10.17 31.73
N TYR A 172 20.33 10.99 31.62
CA TYR A 172 21.55 10.87 32.43
C TYR A 172 21.45 11.86 33.59
N GLY A 173 21.51 11.34 34.82
CA GLY A 173 21.48 12.12 36.07
C GLY A 173 22.86 12.40 36.63
#